data_AF-A0A328U8M0-F1
#
_entry.id   AF-A0A328U8M0-F1
#
_cell.length_a   1.000
_cell.length_b   1.000
_cell.length_c   1.000
_cell.angle_alpha   90.00
_cell.angle_beta   90.00
_cell.angle_gamma   90.00
#
_symmetry.space_group_name_H-M   'P 1'
#
loop_
_entity.id
_entity.type
_entity.pdbx_description
1 polymer ?
#
loop_
_entity_poly.entity_id
_entity_poly.type
_entity_poly.pdbx_seq_one_letter_code
_entity_poly.pdbx_strand_id
1 'polypeptide(L)'
;MAKLTPETILRLSEPVEQVYSNIVDSLLVNMAKHFNSGYSLSTQQWEIRKLAEMGQLNKESVEIIASLTGQNKELITAALENAVYMAAKDIEPELKRAVKKGAIQNAAADNVLASQSIIQSLQAYEQQALEKMNLVNTTMLESTLAQYRKIITNTAAVERQMQAVQQTLNIAAGKVITGAESRQQALRQSLSQVHKEGITGFYDRAGRKWSPEAYVNMDIRTTVHNTAIEAVKIRQQDYGVNIFRVSQHSGARPLCYPYQGRYFSWDNSSGTFYDGEGKQHRYYPLSSTSYGKPAGLFGINCGHHPITVIPGVSIPRDRDEQNKGENDRAYAESQEQRRLEREIRYSKQKAAMMEAAGDKEGFEQEALKIKEKQSAYNAFCKKTGRTKRLDRTQIFEYNKGVSGKANAAVKKQTAAGKAKVNYISNIKPTLPKNNAKLADTVLQNGINVDITTKKGHPLQSMIPSGVDITDVRIIAGYGVKDEFRNAPKFAKQFGNDAYKWQKVGGLIKTDNFVYDIHWYQYAGDNIQHESVLKNVKEKK
;
A
#
# COMPACT_ATOMS: atom_id res chain seq x y z
N MET A 1 -8.10 1.66 37.79
CA MET A 1 -7.68 2.96 37.27
C MET A 1 -7.76 2.91 35.74
N ALA A 2 -8.73 3.63 35.17
CA ALA A 2 -8.79 3.92 33.74
C ALA A 2 -7.58 4.80 33.39
N LYS A 3 -6.46 4.15 33.08
CA LYS A 3 -5.23 4.84 32.66
C LYS A 3 -5.41 5.37 31.24
N LEU A 4 -4.85 6.54 30.98
CA LEU A 4 -4.71 7.08 29.63
C LEU A 4 -3.67 6.24 28.86
N THR A 5 -4.10 5.08 28.36
CA THR A 5 -3.21 4.14 27.67
C THR A 5 -2.91 4.59 26.25
N PRO A 6 -1.79 4.15 25.65
CA PRO A 6 -1.54 4.36 24.22
C PRO A 6 -2.70 3.88 23.33
N GLU A 7 -3.37 2.79 23.69
CA GLU A 7 -4.56 2.28 22.99
C GLU A 7 -5.75 3.24 23.09
N THR A 8 -5.91 3.90 24.24
CA THR A 8 -6.96 4.90 24.44
C THR A 8 -6.75 6.11 23.56
N ILE A 9 -5.52 6.67 23.54
CA ILE A 9 -5.16 7.78 22.66
C ILE A 9 -5.42 7.43 21.20
N LEU A 10 -5.01 6.23 20.80
CA LEU A 10 -5.25 5.75 19.44
C LEU A 10 -6.73 5.69 19.11
N ARG A 11 -7.57 5.15 20.00
CA ARG A 11 -9.03 5.07 19.79
C ARG A 11 -9.69 6.45 19.66
N LEU A 12 -9.22 7.44 20.42
CA LEU A 12 -9.76 8.81 20.37
C LEU A 12 -9.36 9.54 19.08
N SER A 13 -8.17 9.27 18.56
CA SER A 13 -7.64 9.90 17.33
C SER A 13 -8.09 9.21 16.05
N GLU A 14 -8.31 7.90 16.09
CA GLU A 14 -8.61 7.04 14.93
C GLU A 14 -9.72 7.57 14.00
N PRO A 15 -10.84 8.16 14.48
CA PRO A 15 -11.84 8.73 13.58
C PRO A 15 -11.29 9.80 12.63
N VAL A 16 -10.48 10.73 13.15
CA VAL A 16 -9.86 11.80 12.35
C VAL A 16 -8.78 11.23 11.41
N GLU A 17 -8.01 10.26 11.89
CA GLU A 17 -7.00 9.56 11.07
C GLU A 17 -7.62 8.84 9.87
N GLN A 18 -8.77 8.22 10.09
CA GLN A 18 -9.50 7.49 9.06
C GLN A 18 -10.02 8.43 7.98
N VAL A 19 -10.47 9.65 8.34
CA VAL A 19 -10.89 10.67 7.37
C VAL A 19 -9.76 10.96 6.37
N TYR A 20 -8.57 11.32 6.83
CA TYR A 20 -7.46 11.66 5.94
C TYR A 20 -6.91 10.47 5.17
N SER A 21 -6.89 9.29 5.80
CA SER A 21 -6.56 8.05 5.10
C SER A 21 -7.54 7.76 3.95
N ASN A 22 -8.84 8.00 4.15
CA ASN A 22 -9.88 7.81 3.14
C ASN A 22 -9.79 8.87 2.03
N ILE A 23 -9.48 10.12 2.37
CA ILE A 23 -9.31 11.19 1.39
C ILE A 23 -8.17 10.85 0.44
N VAL A 24 -6.99 10.50 0.96
CA VAL A 24 -5.83 10.18 0.11
C VAL A 24 -6.10 8.97 -0.77
N ASP A 25 -6.72 7.92 -0.23
CA ASP A 25 -7.13 6.75 -1.01
C ASP A 25 -8.10 7.14 -2.14
N SER A 26 -9.07 8.00 -1.84
CA SER A 26 -10.07 8.48 -2.81
C SER A 26 -9.46 9.37 -3.88
N LEU A 27 -8.58 10.31 -3.51
CA LEU A 27 -7.90 11.21 -4.46
C LEU A 27 -6.99 10.44 -5.42
N LEU A 28 -6.20 9.48 -4.93
CA LEU A 28 -5.35 8.66 -5.79
C LEU A 28 -6.15 7.80 -6.77
N VAL A 29 -7.25 7.21 -6.29
CA VAL A 29 -8.15 6.41 -7.15
C VAL A 29 -8.88 7.31 -8.14
N ASN A 30 -9.37 8.48 -7.72
CA ASN A 30 -10.03 9.43 -8.61
C ASN A 30 -9.10 9.88 -9.74
N MET A 31 -7.88 10.27 -9.38
CA MET A 31 -6.82 10.61 -10.32
C MET A 31 -6.54 9.47 -11.32
N ALA A 32 -6.50 8.22 -10.86
CA ALA A 32 -6.29 7.06 -11.71
C ALA A 32 -7.48 6.79 -12.67
N LYS A 33 -8.72 6.98 -12.23
CA LYS A 33 -9.94 6.79 -13.04
C LYS A 33 -9.93 7.61 -14.32
N HIS A 34 -9.42 8.85 -14.26
CA HIS A 34 -9.28 9.71 -15.42
C HIS A 34 -8.43 9.10 -16.54
N PHE A 35 -7.55 8.14 -16.26
CA PHE A 35 -6.70 7.52 -17.26
C PHE A 35 -7.27 6.25 -17.91
N ASN A 36 -8.49 5.83 -17.54
CA ASN A 36 -9.18 4.68 -18.12
C ASN A 36 -9.79 4.94 -19.52
N SER A 37 -9.29 5.95 -20.25
CA SER A 37 -9.82 6.32 -21.56
C SER A 37 -8.76 6.97 -22.45
N GLY A 38 -9.03 7.00 -23.76
CA GLY A 38 -8.15 7.66 -24.74
C GLY A 38 -7.00 6.78 -25.26
N TYR A 39 -7.06 5.46 -25.10
CA TYR A 39 -6.03 4.53 -25.58
C TYR A 39 -5.84 4.53 -27.10
N SER A 40 -6.86 4.92 -27.87
CA SER A 40 -6.81 4.99 -29.34
C SER A 40 -6.29 6.32 -29.90
N LEU A 41 -6.13 7.35 -29.05
CA LEU A 41 -5.65 8.67 -29.49
C LEU A 41 -4.16 8.64 -29.85
N SER A 42 -3.68 9.60 -30.64
CA SER A 42 -2.23 9.85 -30.70
C SER A 42 -1.70 10.34 -29.35
N THR A 43 -0.39 10.22 -29.10
CA THR A 43 0.21 10.66 -27.83
C THR A 43 -0.09 12.15 -27.55
N GLN A 44 -0.02 13.01 -28.57
CA GLN A 44 -0.31 14.46 -28.44
C GLN A 44 -1.80 14.73 -28.15
N GLN A 45 -2.71 14.06 -28.87
CA GLN A 45 -4.16 14.19 -28.63
C GLN A 45 -4.54 13.69 -27.23
N TRP A 46 -3.92 12.60 -26.79
CA TRP A 46 -4.11 12.07 -25.44
C TRP A 46 -3.65 13.06 -24.38
N GLU A 47 -2.46 13.65 -24.53
CA GLU A 47 -1.91 14.65 -23.61
C GLU A 47 -2.83 15.88 -23.51
N ILE A 48 -3.25 16.44 -24.64
CA ILE A 48 -4.19 17.59 -24.68
C ILE A 48 -5.51 17.23 -23.99
N ARG A 49 -6.07 16.04 -24.27
CA ARG A 49 -7.34 15.61 -23.68
C ARG A 49 -7.23 15.45 -22.16
N LYS A 50 -6.15 14.84 -21.65
CA LYS A 50 -5.95 14.66 -20.21
C LYS A 50 -5.65 15.98 -19.49
N LEU A 51 -4.97 16.91 -20.14
CA LEU A 51 -4.81 18.27 -19.60
C LEU A 51 -6.15 19.03 -19.55
N ALA A 52 -7.03 18.84 -20.53
CA ALA A 52 -8.37 19.45 -20.52
C ALA A 52 -9.27 18.88 -19.39
N GLU A 53 -9.05 17.65 -18.95
CA GLU A 53 -9.77 17.02 -17.83
C GLU A 53 -9.37 17.59 -16.45
N MET A 54 -8.33 18.42 -16.36
CA MET A 54 -7.84 18.99 -15.08
C MET A 54 -8.89 19.79 -14.30
N GLY A 55 -9.76 20.52 -15.00
CA GLY A 55 -10.82 21.29 -14.35
C GLY A 55 -11.83 20.38 -13.64
N GLN A 56 -12.19 19.27 -14.30
CA GLN A 56 -13.09 18.25 -13.74
C GLN A 56 -12.43 17.56 -12.54
N LEU A 57 -11.16 17.15 -12.67
CA LEU A 57 -10.41 16.53 -11.57
C LEU A 57 -10.35 17.45 -10.35
N ASN A 58 -10.13 18.76 -10.55
CA ASN A 58 -10.09 19.73 -9.46
C ASN A 58 -11.43 19.77 -8.71
N LYS A 59 -12.54 19.87 -9.45
CA LYS A 59 -13.89 19.88 -8.88
C LYS A 59 -14.16 18.63 -8.05
N GLU A 60 -13.90 17.45 -8.61
CA GLU A 60 -14.08 16.17 -7.91
C GLU A 60 -13.17 16.04 -6.69
N SER A 61 -11.93 16.52 -6.77
CA SER A 61 -10.99 16.49 -5.64
C SER A 61 -11.47 17.37 -4.49
N VAL A 62 -12.00 18.57 -4.79
CA VAL A 62 -12.61 19.45 -3.79
C VAL A 62 -13.84 18.79 -3.14
N GLU A 63 -14.70 18.15 -3.94
CA GLU A 63 -15.89 17.43 -3.44
C GLU A 63 -15.50 16.26 -2.53
N ILE A 64 -14.47 15.48 -2.90
CA ILE A 64 -13.95 14.37 -2.08
C ILE A 64 -13.42 14.90 -0.74
N ILE A 65 -12.63 15.97 -0.76
CA ILE A 65 -12.07 16.56 0.47
C ILE A 65 -13.22 17.07 1.34
N ALA A 66 -14.11 17.91 0.80
CA ALA A 66 -15.19 18.52 1.56
C ALA A 66 -16.18 17.51 2.16
N SER A 67 -16.55 16.46 1.40
CA SER A 67 -17.49 15.44 1.86
C SER A 67 -16.93 14.60 3.02
N LEU A 68 -15.62 14.32 3.01
CA LEU A 68 -14.98 13.51 4.05
C LEU A 68 -14.53 14.33 5.26
N THR A 69 -14.17 15.60 5.09
CA THR A 69 -13.77 16.49 6.21
C THR A 69 -14.94 17.20 6.87
N GLY A 70 -16.18 17.05 6.38
CA GLY A 70 -17.35 17.80 6.86
C GLY A 70 -17.66 17.63 8.35
N GLN A 71 -17.18 16.56 9.00
CA GLN A 71 -17.33 16.32 10.44
C GLN A 71 -16.02 16.48 11.23
N ASN A 72 -14.94 16.98 10.61
CA ASN A 72 -13.62 17.02 11.25
C ASN A 72 -13.64 17.85 12.53
N LYS A 73 -14.40 18.94 12.57
CA LYS A 73 -14.50 19.77 13.77
C LYS A 73 -15.07 18.97 14.92
N GLU A 74 -16.24 18.38 14.75
CA GLU A 74 -16.94 17.61 15.77
C GLU A 74 -16.10 16.41 16.23
N LEU A 75 -15.41 15.74 15.30
CA LEU A 75 -14.51 14.63 15.63
C LEU A 75 -13.30 15.08 16.47
N ILE A 76 -12.69 16.22 16.12
CA ILE A 76 -11.58 16.79 16.89
C ILE A 76 -12.07 17.22 18.27
N THR A 77 -13.16 18.00 18.36
CA THR A 77 -13.76 18.43 19.64
C THR A 77 -14.02 17.22 20.54
N ALA A 78 -14.70 16.20 20.01
CA ALA A 78 -15.01 14.99 20.75
C ALA A 78 -13.74 14.25 21.20
N ALA A 79 -12.71 14.13 20.35
CA ALA A 79 -11.46 13.48 20.71
C ALA A 79 -10.76 14.19 21.88
N LEU A 80 -10.72 15.53 21.85
CA LEU A 80 -10.07 16.35 22.88
C LEU A 80 -10.86 16.34 24.19
N GLU A 81 -12.17 16.53 24.15
CA GLU A 81 -13.04 16.47 25.33
C GLU A 81 -12.98 15.11 26.02
N ASN A 82 -13.04 14.02 25.25
CA ASN A 82 -12.90 12.67 25.80
C ASN A 82 -11.51 12.43 26.38
N ALA A 83 -10.45 13.00 25.78
CA ALA A 83 -9.10 12.91 26.33
C ALA A 83 -9.02 13.57 27.72
N VAL A 84 -9.59 14.76 27.88
CA VAL A 84 -9.68 15.47 29.17
C VAL A 84 -10.50 14.67 30.18
N TYR A 85 -11.69 14.22 29.79
CA TYR A 85 -12.57 13.44 30.66
C TYR A 85 -11.87 12.17 31.16
N MET A 86 -11.23 11.42 30.26
CA MET A 86 -10.52 10.19 30.62
C MET A 86 -9.29 10.44 31.48
N ALA A 87 -8.54 11.52 31.22
CA ALA A 87 -7.39 11.91 32.04
C ALA A 87 -7.80 12.27 33.47
N ALA A 88 -8.92 12.97 33.61
CA ALA A 88 -9.44 13.45 34.89
C ALA A 88 -10.14 12.39 35.74
N LYS A 89 -10.73 11.37 35.09
CA LYS A 89 -11.66 10.41 35.71
C LYS A 89 -11.16 9.80 37.03
N ASP A 90 -9.89 9.42 37.07
CA ASP A 90 -9.30 8.79 38.25
C ASP A 90 -8.61 9.79 39.19
N ILE A 91 -8.14 10.92 38.64
CA ILE A 91 -7.33 11.89 39.36
C ILE A 91 -8.22 12.80 40.22
N GLU A 92 -9.36 13.24 39.70
CA GLU A 92 -10.26 14.17 40.38
C GLU A 92 -10.79 13.60 41.72
N PRO A 93 -11.23 12.33 41.81
CA PRO A 93 -11.63 11.75 43.10
C PRO A 93 -10.47 11.58 44.09
N GLU A 94 -9.25 11.37 43.62
CA GLU A 94 -8.06 11.29 44.48
C GLU A 94 -7.71 12.64 45.08
N LEU A 95 -7.69 13.70 44.27
CA LEU A 95 -7.47 15.07 44.70
C LEU A 95 -8.54 15.49 45.73
N LYS A 96 -9.83 15.27 45.46
CA LYS A 96 -10.91 15.58 46.40
C LYS A 96 -10.80 14.80 47.71
N ARG A 97 -10.35 13.54 47.70
CA ARG A 97 -10.11 12.77 48.92
C ARG A 97 -8.96 13.35 49.73
N ALA A 98 -7.90 13.82 49.08
CA ALA A 98 -6.77 14.47 49.76
C ALA A 98 -7.18 15.81 50.40
N VAL A 99 -8.04 16.60 49.73
CA VAL A 99 -8.63 17.81 50.34
C VAL A 99 -9.41 17.47 51.60
N LYS A 100 -10.29 16.46 51.55
CA LYS A 100 -11.07 16.02 52.74
C LYS A 100 -10.20 15.55 53.91
N LYS A 101 -8.99 15.06 53.62
CA LYS A 101 -7.99 14.66 54.63
C LYS A 101 -7.13 15.83 55.12
N GLY A 102 -7.33 17.05 54.60
CA GLY A 102 -6.52 18.23 54.95
C GLY A 102 -5.10 18.19 54.39
N ALA A 103 -4.79 17.30 53.43
CA ALA A 103 -3.44 17.13 52.91
C ALA A 103 -3.07 18.15 51.81
N ILE A 104 -4.08 18.69 51.12
CA ILE A 104 -3.93 19.70 50.06
C ILE A 104 -5.08 20.71 50.12
N GLN A 105 -4.89 21.86 49.49
CA GLN A 105 -5.90 22.92 49.41
C GLN A 105 -7.01 22.56 48.42
N ASN A 106 -8.20 23.13 48.59
CA ASN A 106 -9.28 22.95 47.62
C ASN A 106 -9.02 23.76 46.35
N ALA A 107 -9.41 23.23 45.20
CA ALA A 107 -9.36 23.95 43.93
C ALA A 107 -10.47 25.01 43.84
N ALA A 108 -10.23 26.06 43.05
CA ALA A 108 -11.23 27.10 42.78
C ALA A 108 -12.43 26.58 41.95
N ALA A 109 -12.19 25.58 41.10
CA ALA A 109 -13.22 24.93 40.29
C ALA A 109 -13.60 23.56 40.87
N ASP A 110 -14.91 23.31 40.99
CA ASP A 110 -15.48 22.09 41.59
C ASP A 110 -15.22 20.81 40.79
N ASN A 111 -15.00 20.92 39.48
CA ASN A 111 -14.69 19.79 38.62
C ASN A 111 -13.90 20.23 37.39
N VAL A 112 -13.37 19.24 36.66
CA VAL A 112 -12.50 19.45 35.50
C VAL A 112 -13.16 20.26 34.38
N LEU A 113 -14.43 20.00 34.09
CA LEU A 113 -15.15 20.71 33.03
C LEU A 113 -15.58 22.13 33.44
N ALA A 114 -15.57 22.44 34.74
CA ALA A 114 -15.78 23.79 35.26
C ALA A 114 -14.48 24.62 35.35
N SER A 115 -13.31 24.02 35.11
CA SER A 115 -12.03 24.75 35.11
C SER A 115 -11.90 25.62 33.86
N GLN A 116 -11.95 26.94 34.04
CA GLN A 116 -11.81 27.91 32.94
C GLN A 116 -10.49 27.73 32.19
N SER A 117 -9.40 27.39 32.89
CA SER A 117 -8.08 27.13 32.30
C SER A 117 -8.11 25.92 31.37
N ILE A 118 -8.86 24.87 31.70
CA ILE A 118 -9.02 23.69 30.85
C ILE A 118 -9.86 24.01 29.61
N ILE A 119 -10.95 24.77 29.76
CA ILE A 119 -11.77 25.22 28.63
C ILE A 119 -10.93 26.03 27.64
N GLN A 120 -10.15 27.00 28.15
CA GLN A 120 -9.26 27.81 27.31
C GLN A 120 -8.20 26.96 26.60
N SER A 121 -7.59 26.00 27.31
CA SER A 121 -6.61 25.08 26.74
C SER A 121 -7.22 24.20 25.64
N LEU A 122 -8.42 23.66 25.86
CA LEU A 122 -9.17 22.88 24.87
C LEU A 122 -9.45 23.68 23.61
N GLN A 123 -9.98 24.90 23.75
CA GLN A 123 -10.27 25.79 22.63
C GLN A 123 -9.00 26.11 21.82
N ALA A 124 -7.86 26.35 22.49
CA ALA A 124 -6.60 26.60 21.82
C ALA A 124 -6.10 25.38 21.02
N TYR A 125 -6.18 24.17 21.60
CA TYR A 125 -5.81 22.94 20.89
C TYR A 125 -6.73 22.63 19.71
N GLU A 126 -8.04 22.86 19.87
CA GLU A 126 -9.03 22.68 18.81
C GLU A 126 -8.75 23.64 17.65
N GLN A 127 -8.59 24.94 17.91
CA GLN A 127 -8.28 25.95 16.90
C GLN A 127 -6.98 25.60 16.16
N GLN A 128 -5.92 25.27 16.90
CA GLN A 128 -4.64 24.90 16.30
C GLN A 128 -4.77 23.65 15.40
N ALA A 129 -5.52 22.64 15.83
CA ALA A 129 -5.75 21.43 15.04
C ALA A 129 -6.51 21.77 13.75
N LEU A 130 -7.60 22.55 13.84
CA LEU A 130 -8.40 22.96 12.68
C LEU A 130 -7.60 23.76 11.65
N GLU A 131 -6.78 24.71 12.10
CA GLU A 131 -5.91 25.50 11.22
C GLU A 131 -4.93 24.61 10.45
N LYS A 132 -4.26 23.67 11.14
CA LYS A 132 -3.35 22.71 10.51
C LYS A 132 -4.08 21.82 9.52
N MET A 133 -5.26 21.31 9.87
CA MET A 133 -6.07 20.48 8.99
C MET A 133 -6.50 21.22 7.72
N ASN A 134 -6.84 22.50 7.82
CA ASN A 134 -7.15 23.34 6.66
C ASN A 134 -5.94 23.54 5.75
N LEU A 135 -4.75 23.77 6.31
CA LEU A 135 -3.51 23.86 5.53
C LEU A 135 -3.19 22.55 4.80
N VAL A 136 -3.40 21.42 5.48
CA VAL A 136 -3.25 20.09 4.86
C VAL A 136 -4.23 19.92 3.70
N ASN A 137 -5.48 20.36 3.85
CA ASN A 137 -6.50 20.30 2.81
C ASN A 137 -6.09 21.05 1.54
N THR A 138 -5.60 22.28 1.69
CA THR A 138 -5.11 23.08 0.56
C THR A 138 -3.88 22.44 -0.10
N THR A 139 -2.88 22.06 0.72
CA THR A 139 -1.62 21.49 0.22
C THR A 139 -1.85 20.17 -0.53
N MET A 140 -2.73 19.31 0.00
CA MET A 140 -3.03 18.03 -0.65
C MET A 140 -3.80 18.20 -1.96
N LEU A 141 -4.68 19.19 -2.07
CA LEU A 141 -5.37 19.51 -3.31
C LEU A 141 -4.36 19.93 -4.39
N GLU A 142 -3.50 20.90 -4.07
CA GLU A 142 -2.45 21.37 -4.99
C GLU A 142 -1.50 20.23 -5.39
N SER A 143 -1.08 19.41 -4.42
CA SER A 143 -0.24 18.25 -4.68
C SER A 143 -0.95 17.22 -5.56
N THR A 144 -2.26 17.03 -5.44
CA THR A 144 -3.03 16.10 -6.27
C THR A 144 -3.02 16.56 -7.73
N LEU A 145 -3.28 17.85 -7.97
CA LEU A 145 -3.24 18.43 -9.32
C LEU A 145 -1.83 18.36 -9.94
N ALA A 146 -0.79 18.61 -9.13
CA ALA A 146 0.59 18.48 -9.57
C ALA A 146 0.95 17.03 -9.95
N GLN A 147 0.52 16.06 -9.14
CA GLN A 147 0.74 14.64 -9.43
C GLN A 147 -0.02 14.19 -10.69
N TYR A 148 -1.23 14.67 -10.92
CA TYR A 148 -1.98 14.36 -12.14
C TYR A 148 -1.27 14.86 -13.40
N ARG A 149 -0.82 16.13 -13.40
CA ARG A 149 0.00 16.69 -14.49
C ARG A 149 1.24 15.84 -14.75
N LYS A 150 1.91 15.40 -13.67
CA LYS A 150 3.10 14.56 -13.75
C LYS A 150 2.83 13.18 -14.35
N ILE A 151 1.67 12.56 -14.08
CA ILE A 151 1.29 11.30 -14.74
C ILE A 151 1.19 11.51 -16.24
N ILE A 152 0.55 12.60 -16.68
CA ILE A 152 0.38 12.93 -18.10
C ILE A 152 1.75 13.08 -18.78
N THR A 153 2.60 13.96 -18.25
CA THR A 153 3.91 14.26 -18.85
C THR A 153 4.83 13.04 -18.88
N ASN A 154 4.89 12.27 -17.79
CA ASN A 154 5.71 11.06 -17.72
C ASN A 154 5.20 9.98 -18.68
N THR A 155 3.89 9.79 -18.77
CA THR A 155 3.30 8.79 -19.68
C THR A 155 3.62 9.13 -21.13
N ALA A 156 3.43 10.38 -21.53
CA ALA A 156 3.74 10.84 -22.88
C ALA A 156 5.24 10.71 -23.21
N ALA A 157 6.12 11.03 -22.26
CA ALA A 157 7.56 10.89 -22.45
C ALA A 157 8.00 9.42 -22.63
N VAL A 158 7.52 8.52 -21.76
CA VAL A 158 7.83 7.08 -21.85
C VAL A 158 7.27 6.47 -23.13
N GLU A 159 6.05 6.83 -23.52
CA GLU A 159 5.45 6.33 -24.77
C GLU A 159 6.26 6.75 -26.00
N ARG A 160 6.68 8.03 -26.08
CA ARG A 160 7.56 8.52 -27.17
C ARG A 160 8.88 7.78 -27.21
N GLN A 161 9.49 7.52 -26.05
CA GLN A 161 10.73 6.76 -25.97
C GLN A 161 10.57 5.32 -26.48
N MET A 162 9.47 4.66 -26.12
CA MET A 162 9.16 3.30 -26.61
C MET A 162 8.95 3.28 -28.13
N GLN A 163 8.24 4.27 -28.68
CA GLN A 163 8.03 4.41 -30.13
C GLN A 163 9.35 4.64 -30.87
N ALA A 164 10.23 5.50 -30.35
CA ALA A 164 11.55 5.75 -30.96
C ALA A 164 12.41 4.47 -30.99
N VAL A 165 12.46 3.72 -29.88
CA VAL A 165 13.17 2.44 -29.81
C VAL A 165 12.61 1.44 -30.83
N GLN A 166 11.28 1.36 -30.99
CA GLN A 166 10.65 0.49 -31.97
C GLN A 166 11.01 0.86 -33.41
N GLN A 167 11.11 2.16 -33.72
CA GLN A 167 11.49 2.66 -35.04
C GLN A 167 12.96 2.36 -35.37
N THR A 168 13.88 2.49 -34.40
CA THR A 168 15.31 2.18 -34.59
C THR A 168 15.57 0.69 -34.75
N LEU A 169 14.76 -0.18 -34.13
CA LEU A 169 15.00 -1.62 -34.10
C LEU A 169 14.61 -2.41 -35.38
N ASN A 170 14.24 -1.75 -36.49
CA ASN A 170 13.96 -2.36 -37.83
C ASN A 170 13.50 -3.83 -37.77
N ILE A 171 12.18 -4.05 -37.70
CA ILE A 171 11.51 -5.35 -37.49
C ILE A 171 12.05 -6.45 -38.44
N ALA A 172 13.06 -7.19 -37.99
CA ALA A 172 13.40 -8.53 -38.45
C ALA A 172 13.22 -9.58 -37.34
N ALA A 173 13.06 -9.14 -36.08
CA ALA A 173 12.95 -10.03 -34.92
C ALA A 173 11.93 -9.54 -33.88
N GLY A 174 10.63 -9.64 -34.21
CA GLY A 174 9.59 -10.07 -33.28
C GLY A 174 9.22 -9.15 -32.11
N LYS A 175 8.37 -8.16 -32.38
CA LYS A 175 7.11 -7.79 -31.67
C LYS A 175 6.79 -6.34 -32.06
N VAL A 176 5.71 -6.12 -32.82
CA VAL A 176 5.20 -4.76 -33.04
C VAL A 176 4.34 -4.44 -31.81
N ILE A 177 4.90 -3.70 -30.87
CA ILE A 177 4.11 -3.14 -29.78
C ILE A 177 3.16 -2.12 -30.41
N THR A 178 1.86 -2.33 -30.28
CA THR A 178 0.89 -1.35 -30.78
C THR A 178 0.95 -0.08 -29.91
N GLY A 179 0.60 1.08 -30.47
CA GLY A 179 0.62 2.35 -29.73
C GLY A 179 -0.17 2.29 -28.41
N ALA A 180 -1.29 1.57 -28.38
CA ALA A 180 -2.12 1.39 -27.19
C ALA A 180 -1.42 0.57 -26.10
N GLU A 181 -0.72 -0.51 -26.45
CA GLU A 181 0.06 -1.32 -25.50
C GLU A 181 1.21 -0.52 -24.89
N SER A 182 1.93 0.27 -25.70
CA SER A 182 2.98 1.15 -25.19
C SER A 182 2.45 2.20 -24.21
N ARG A 183 1.26 2.77 -24.48
CA ARG A 183 0.63 3.73 -23.57
C ARG A 183 0.23 3.11 -22.25
N GLN A 184 -0.38 1.92 -22.27
CA GLN A 184 -0.78 1.22 -21.04
C GLN A 184 0.44 0.91 -20.16
N GLN A 185 1.55 0.46 -20.77
CA GLN A 185 2.80 0.22 -20.03
C GLN A 185 3.40 1.51 -19.46
N ALA A 186 3.44 2.59 -20.26
CA ALA A 186 3.92 3.91 -19.83
C ALA A 186 3.07 4.48 -18.67
N LEU A 187 1.75 4.33 -18.76
CA LEU A 187 0.82 4.78 -17.72
C LEU A 187 1.01 3.98 -16.42
N ARG A 188 1.15 2.64 -16.52
CA ARG A 188 1.44 1.78 -15.35
C ARG A 188 2.71 2.22 -14.62
N GLN A 189 3.77 2.55 -15.37
CA GLN A 189 5.02 3.04 -14.79
C GLN A 189 4.82 4.41 -14.11
N SER A 190 4.11 5.33 -14.78
CA SER A 190 3.84 6.67 -14.25
C SER A 190 2.97 6.65 -12.99
N LEU A 191 1.89 5.85 -12.99
CA LEU A 191 1.04 5.61 -11.81
C LEU A 191 1.85 4.99 -10.66
N SER A 192 2.73 4.03 -10.96
CA SER A 192 3.60 3.42 -9.95
C SER A 192 4.56 4.43 -9.32
N GLN A 193 5.12 5.34 -10.13
CA GLN A 193 6.02 6.39 -9.67
C GLN A 193 5.28 7.42 -8.81
N VAL A 194 4.13 7.90 -9.27
CA VAL A 194 3.31 8.85 -8.50
C VAL A 194 2.80 8.24 -7.20
N HIS A 195 2.39 6.97 -7.20
CA HIS A 195 2.03 6.27 -5.97
C HIS A 195 3.20 6.16 -5.00
N LYS A 196 4.43 5.93 -5.49
CA LYS A 196 5.65 5.90 -4.65
C LYS A 196 5.97 7.26 -4.05
N GLU A 197 5.74 8.34 -4.80
CA GLU A 197 5.95 9.71 -4.33
C GLU A 197 4.84 10.19 -3.38
N GLY A 198 3.61 9.73 -3.62
CA GLY A 198 2.42 10.08 -2.86
C GLY A 198 1.89 11.50 -3.12
N ILE A 199 0.74 11.77 -2.52
CA ILE A 199 0.22 13.12 -2.36
C ILE A 199 0.91 13.75 -1.15
N THR A 200 1.38 14.98 -1.27
CA THR A 200 1.97 15.74 -0.16
C THR A 200 0.88 16.57 0.51
N GLY A 201 0.75 16.44 1.83
CA GLY A 201 -0.15 17.27 2.64
C GLY A 201 0.57 18.27 3.53
N PHE A 202 1.87 18.08 3.74
CA PHE A 202 2.66 18.95 4.62
C PHE A 202 4.14 18.92 4.23
N TYR A 203 4.79 20.07 4.39
CA TYR A 203 6.25 20.23 4.27
C TYR A 203 6.81 20.60 5.64
N ASP A 204 7.78 19.84 6.11
CA ASP A 204 8.45 20.22 7.36
C ASP A 204 9.52 21.30 7.13
N ARG A 205 10.11 21.78 8.24
CA ARG A 205 11.14 22.83 8.21
C ARG A 205 12.39 22.46 7.40
N ALA A 206 12.65 21.18 7.20
CA ALA A 206 13.77 20.69 6.38
C ALA A 206 13.36 20.46 4.90
N GLY A 207 12.14 20.85 4.51
CA GLY A 207 11.61 20.68 3.17
C GLY A 207 11.18 19.24 2.85
N ARG A 208 11.14 18.34 3.84
CA ARG A 208 10.71 16.96 3.61
C ARG A 208 9.20 16.91 3.43
N LYS A 209 8.77 16.10 2.46
CA LYS A 209 7.36 15.88 2.12
C LYS A 209 6.75 14.85 3.07
N TRP A 210 5.57 15.18 3.60
CA TRP A 210 4.75 14.28 4.38
C TRP A 210 3.42 14.05 3.68
N SER A 211 2.95 12.80 3.64
CA SER A 211 1.60 12.52 3.16
C SER A 211 0.57 13.07 4.17
N PRO A 212 -0.64 13.45 3.70
CA PRO A 212 -1.69 13.98 4.57
C PRO A 212 -1.98 13.04 5.74
N GLU A 213 -2.19 11.76 5.48
CA GLU A 213 -2.48 10.77 6.52
C GLU A 213 -1.31 10.56 7.47
N ALA A 214 -0.05 10.61 7.01
CA ALA A 214 1.09 10.47 7.91
C ALA A 214 1.25 11.65 8.87
N TYR A 215 1.08 12.88 8.35
CA TYR A 215 1.17 14.09 9.15
C TYR A 215 -0.02 14.21 10.11
N VAL A 216 -1.25 14.07 9.60
CA VAL A 216 -2.46 14.19 10.43
C VAL A 216 -2.48 13.14 11.52
N ASN A 217 -2.18 11.88 11.23
CA ASN A 217 -2.18 10.83 12.24
C ASN A 217 -1.13 11.08 13.34
N MET A 218 0.00 11.70 12.98
CA MET A 218 1.02 12.09 13.95
C MET A 218 0.57 13.29 14.79
N ASP A 219 0.02 14.33 14.15
CA ASP A 219 -0.40 15.56 14.80
C ASP A 219 -1.59 15.32 15.73
N ILE A 220 -2.67 14.69 15.24
CA ILE A 220 -3.88 14.48 16.06
C ILE A 220 -3.62 13.55 17.26
N ARG A 221 -2.84 12.47 17.11
CA ARG A 221 -2.43 11.63 18.24
C ARG A 221 -1.67 12.41 19.29
N THR A 222 -0.75 13.27 18.83
CA THR A 222 0.07 14.09 19.72
C THR A 222 -0.78 15.15 20.40
N THR A 223 -1.70 15.79 19.68
CA THR A 223 -2.64 16.77 20.23
C THR A 223 -3.54 16.13 21.28
N VAL A 224 -4.22 15.01 20.99
CA VAL A 224 -5.06 14.29 21.95
C VAL A 224 -4.26 13.89 23.20
N HIS A 225 -3.04 13.40 23.03
CA HIS A 225 -2.17 13.04 24.14
C HIS A 225 -1.75 14.25 24.99
N ASN A 226 -1.33 15.34 24.35
CA ASN A 226 -0.91 16.56 25.03
C ASN A 226 -2.08 17.22 25.75
N THR A 227 -3.27 17.23 25.17
CA THR A 227 -4.49 17.73 25.80
C THR A 227 -4.80 16.99 27.09
N ALA A 228 -4.68 15.65 27.09
CA ALA A 228 -4.85 14.88 28.31
C ALA A 228 -3.78 15.20 29.37
N ILE A 229 -2.51 15.33 28.96
CA ILE A 229 -1.41 15.69 29.87
C ILE A 229 -1.62 17.08 30.48
N GLU A 230 -2.00 18.06 29.65
CA GLU A 230 -2.22 19.43 30.08
C GLU A 230 -3.42 19.51 31.04
N ALA A 231 -4.49 18.74 30.80
CA ALA A 231 -5.60 18.64 31.74
C ALA A 231 -5.16 18.07 33.10
N VAL A 232 -4.33 17.01 33.13
CA VAL A 232 -3.77 16.50 34.40
C VAL A 232 -2.94 17.58 35.09
N LYS A 233 -2.05 18.24 34.36
CA LYS A 233 -1.17 19.28 34.89
C LYS A 233 -1.96 20.45 35.47
N ILE A 234 -2.89 21.02 34.71
CA ILE A 234 -3.74 22.14 35.17
C ILE A 234 -4.50 21.74 36.43
N ARG A 235 -5.13 20.55 36.44
CA ARG A 235 -5.85 20.08 37.63
C ARG A 235 -4.94 19.92 38.83
N GLN A 236 -3.75 19.34 38.67
CA GLN A 236 -2.81 19.25 39.78
C GLN A 236 -2.44 20.65 40.33
N GLN A 237 -2.17 21.60 39.44
CA GLN A 237 -1.84 22.98 39.82
C GLN A 237 -2.99 23.69 40.52
N ASP A 238 -4.24 23.50 40.09
CA ASP A 238 -5.44 24.04 40.74
C ASP A 238 -5.56 23.58 42.21
N TYR A 239 -5.02 22.40 42.55
CA TYR A 239 -4.97 21.86 43.91
C TYR A 239 -3.62 22.08 44.62
N GLY A 240 -2.69 22.83 44.02
CA GLY A 240 -1.36 23.08 44.58
C GLY A 240 -0.44 21.86 44.59
N VAL A 241 -0.70 20.85 43.76
CA VAL A 241 0.12 19.65 43.61
C VAL A 241 1.04 19.81 42.42
N ASN A 242 2.34 19.58 42.60
CA ASN A 242 3.34 19.71 41.52
C ASN A 242 4.06 18.42 41.17
N ILE A 243 3.98 17.38 42.00
CA ILE A 243 4.75 16.13 41.82
C ILE A 243 3.94 15.12 41.02
N PHE A 244 4.59 14.49 40.05
CA PHE A 244 4.03 13.37 39.31
C PHE A 244 5.07 12.27 39.12
N ARG A 245 4.58 11.04 38.90
CA ARG A 245 5.39 9.89 38.49
C ARG A 245 5.21 9.64 37.00
N VAL A 246 6.29 9.37 36.27
CA VAL A 246 6.19 8.92 34.88
C VAL A 246 5.71 7.47 34.84
N SER A 247 4.66 7.21 34.06
CA SER A 247 4.15 5.85 33.84
C SER A 247 5.22 4.87 33.32
N GLN A 248 4.97 3.56 33.48
CA GLN A 248 5.84 2.49 33.00
C GLN A 248 5.09 1.62 31.98
N HIS A 249 5.70 1.39 30.82
CA HIS A 249 5.22 0.45 29.80
C HIS A 249 6.38 -0.20 29.04
N SER A 250 6.13 -1.39 28.48
CA SER A 250 7.08 -2.08 27.61
C SER A 250 7.23 -1.34 26.27
N GLY A 251 8.40 -1.41 25.65
CA GLY A 251 8.66 -0.79 24.34
C GLY A 251 8.73 0.74 24.39
N ALA A 252 9.09 1.32 25.54
CA ALA A 252 9.41 2.72 25.67
C ALA A 252 10.59 3.09 24.78
N ARG A 253 10.47 4.22 24.09
CA ARG A 253 11.53 4.71 23.19
C ARG A 253 12.81 5.08 23.96
N PRO A 254 13.99 5.06 23.30
CA PRO A 254 15.27 5.28 23.97
C PRO A 254 15.35 6.57 24.81
N LEU A 255 14.80 7.68 24.33
CA LEU A 255 14.83 8.97 25.04
C LEU A 255 13.85 9.06 26.22
N CYS A 256 12.94 8.10 26.40
CA CYS A 256 11.96 8.11 27.48
C CYS A 256 12.17 6.99 28.49
N TYR A 257 12.77 5.88 28.06
CA TYR A 257 13.08 4.73 28.90
C TYR A 257 13.75 5.10 30.25
N PRO A 258 14.75 6.02 30.31
CA PRO A 258 15.43 6.36 31.56
C PRO A 258 14.54 7.00 32.63
N TYR A 259 13.38 7.52 32.26
CA TYR A 259 12.51 8.28 33.17
C TYR A 259 11.33 7.45 33.70
N GLN A 260 11.14 6.23 33.18
CA GLN A 260 10.02 5.38 33.56
C GLN A 260 10.01 5.10 35.06
N GLY A 261 8.87 5.30 35.71
CA GLY A 261 8.67 5.03 37.13
C GLY A 261 9.27 6.08 38.08
N ARG A 262 9.99 7.09 37.58
CA ARG A 262 10.63 8.14 38.39
C ARG A 262 9.70 9.33 38.64
N TYR A 263 10.00 10.09 39.69
CA TYR A 263 9.22 11.25 40.12
C TYR A 263 9.82 12.56 39.61
N PHE A 264 8.96 13.44 39.11
CA PHE A 264 9.32 14.77 38.63
C PHE A 264 8.31 15.82 39.08
N SER A 265 8.66 17.10 38.94
CA SER A 265 7.74 18.20 39.20
C SER A 265 7.51 19.12 37.99
N TRP A 266 6.29 19.63 37.87
CA TRP A 266 5.89 20.55 36.80
C TRP A 266 6.55 21.93 36.90
N ASP A 267 6.79 22.39 38.13
CA ASP A 267 7.41 23.67 38.46
C ASP A 267 8.95 23.66 38.36
N ASN A 268 9.54 22.54 37.93
CA ASN A 268 10.99 22.32 37.88
C ASN A 268 11.70 22.50 39.22
N SER A 269 11.00 22.31 40.34
CA SER A 269 11.64 22.12 41.64
C SER A 269 12.30 20.74 41.76
N SER A 270 13.11 20.54 42.81
CA SER A 270 13.65 19.24 43.17
C SER A 270 13.64 19.09 44.68
N GLY A 271 13.48 17.87 45.18
CA GLY A 271 13.26 17.69 46.60
C GLY A 271 13.00 16.25 46.98
N THR A 272 12.57 16.06 48.22
CA THR A 272 12.06 14.78 48.71
C THR A 272 10.63 14.96 49.21
N PHE A 273 9.82 13.91 49.08
CA PHE A 273 8.48 13.84 49.67
C PHE A 273 8.30 12.49 50.35
N TYR A 274 7.37 12.42 51.30
CA TYR A 274 6.92 11.16 51.88
C TYR A 274 5.66 10.69 51.18
N ASP A 275 5.54 9.40 50.88
CA ASP A 275 4.30 8.82 50.36
C ASP A 275 3.27 8.56 51.49
N GLY A 276 2.11 8.00 51.13
CA GLY A 276 1.05 7.68 52.09
C GLY A 276 1.41 6.59 53.11
N GLU A 277 2.53 5.89 52.94
CA GLU A 277 3.06 4.89 53.90
C GLU A 277 4.25 5.46 54.70
N GLY A 278 4.60 6.73 54.50
CA GLY A 278 5.72 7.38 55.18
C GLY A 278 7.09 7.02 54.61
N LYS A 279 7.16 6.42 53.42
CA LYS A 279 8.44 6.17 52.72
C LYS A 279 8.88 7.43 51.97
N GLN A 280 10.15 7.81 52.14
CA GLN A 280 10.73 8.98 51.50
C GLN A 280 11.15 8.67 50.06
N HIS A 281 10.82 9.56 49.12
CA HIS A 281 11.20 9.49 47.71
C HIS A 281 11.83 10.80 47.25
N ARG A 282 12.73 10.74 46.27
CA ARG A 282 13.34 11.91 45.61
C ARG A 282 12.58 12.21 44.31
N TYR A 283 12.33 13.49 44.03
CA TYR A 283 11.84 13.96 42.74
C TYR A 283 12.81 14.98 42.12
N TYR A 284 12.76 15.06 40.79
CA TYR A 284 13.68 15.86 39.98
C TYR A 284 12.91 16.86 39.11
N PRO A 285 13.55 17.93 38.61
CA PRO A 285 12.86 18.90 37.78
C PRO A 285 12.50 18.28 36.41
N LEU A 286 11.34 18.59 35.84
CA LEU A 286 10.97 18.11 34.50
C LEU A 286 12.01 18.48 33.42
N SER A 287 12.67 19.63 33.56
CA SER A 287 13.75 20.12 32.70
C SER A 287 15.00 19.20 32.68
N SER A 288 15.18 18.33 33.66
CA SER A 288 16.22 17.28 33.67
C SER A 288 15.91 16.08 32.76
N THR A 289 14.71 16.04 32.19
CA THR A 289 14.29 14.96 31.30
C THR A 289 14.52 15.33 29.83
N SER A 290 14.01 14.50 28.92
CA SER A 290 13.97 14.82 27.49
C SER A 290 12.74 15.64 27.09
N TYR A 291 11.90 16.08 28.04
CA TYR A 291 10.73 16.94 27.78
C TYR A 291 11.09 18.16 26.91
N GLY A 292 10.19 18.54 26.01
CA GLY A 292 10.41 19.59 25.01
C GLY A 292 11.15 19.15 23.75
N LYS A 293 11.83 18.00 23.74
CA LYS A 293 12.39 17.41 22.50
C LYS A 293 11.30 16.68 21.71
N PRO A 294 11.30 16.70 20.36
CA PRO A 294 10.28 16.01 19.56
C PRO A 294 10.09 14.52 19.92
N ALA A 295 11.19 13.80 20.14
CA ALA A 295 11.18 12.39 20.55
C ALA A 295 11.42 12.19 22.06
N GLY A 296 11.34 13.24 22.88
CA GLY A 296 11.58 13.18 24.33
C GLY A 296 10.29 13.11 25.13
N LEU A 297 10.36 12.91 26.46
CA LEU A 297 9.20 12.63 27.32
C LEU A 297 7.98 13.53 27.02
N PHE A 298 6.79 12.92 26.86
CA PHE A 298 5.54 13.57 26.46
C PHE A 298 5.54 14.26 25.08
N GLY A 299 6.58 14.08 24.27
CA GLY A 299 6.64 14.57 22.89
C GLY A 299 5.86 13.69 21.88
N ILE A 300 6.10 13.93 20.59
CA ILE A 300 5.40 13.30 19.46
C ILE A 300 5.36 11.78 19.60
N ASN A 301 4.17 11.17 19.54
CA ASN A 301 3.97 9.71 19.67
C ASN A 301 4.54 9.08 20.97
N CYS A 302 4.69 9.85 22.05
CA CYS A 302 5.00 9.29 23.37
C CYS A 302 3.83 8.44 23.88
N GLY A 303 4.13 7.35 24.58
CA GLY A 303 3.12 6.52 25.27
C GLY A 303 3.04 6.78 26.77
N HIS A 304 3.91 7.64 27.31
CA HIS A 304 3.98 7.94 28.73
C HIS A 304 2.93 8.99 29.10
N HIS A 305 2.23 8.78 30.21
CA HIS A 305 1.42 9.81 30.86
C HIS A 305 1.97 10.09 32.28
N PRO A 306 1.74 11.29 32.82
CA PRO A 306 2.00 11.61 34.22
C PRO A 306 0.96 10.93 35.12
N ILE A 307 1.40 10.44 36.27
CA ILE A 307 0.56 9.90 37.34
C ILE A 307 0.67 10.87 38.52
N THR A 308 -0.44 11.45 38.97
CA THR A 308 -0.47 12.39 40.10
C THR A 308 0.10 11.76 41.37
N VAL A 309 0.97 12.50 42.06
CA VAL A 309 1.53 12.10 43.35
C VAL A 309 1.26 13.20 44.37
N ILE A 310 0.42 12.89 45.35
CA ILE A 310 0.06 13.76 46.45
C ILE A 310 0.94 13.37 47.65
N PRO A 311 1.87 14.24 48.10
CA PRO A 311 2.68 13.99 49.29
C PRO A 311 1.84 13.60 50.51
N GLY A 312 2.27 12.57 51.24
CA GLY A 312 1.61 12.04 52.43
C GLY A 312 0.29 11.30 52.17
N VAL A 313 -0.16 11.17 50.91
CA VAL A 313 -1.46 10.55 50.57
C VAL A 313 -1.33 9.47 49.51
N SER A 314 -0.65 9.76 48.40
CA SER A 314 -0.50 8.80 47.31
C SER A 314 0.41 7.66 47.76
N ILE A 315 0.00 6.42 47.50
CA ILE A 315 0.82 5.21 47.69
C ILE A 315 1.17 4.70 46.31
N PRO A 316 2.38 4.99 45.79
CA PRO A 316 2.79 4.57 44.46
C PRO A 316 2.84 3.05 44.39
N ARG A 317 2.07 2.45 43.47
CA ARG A 317 2.21 1.02 43.17
C ARG A 317 3.47 0.83 42.35
N ASP A 318 4.57 0.50 43.02
CA ASP A 318 5.83 0.19 42.36
C ASP A 318 5.64 -1.03 41.45
N ARG A 319 5.99 -0.84 40.18
CA ARG A 319 6.19 -1.92 39.23
C ARG A 319 7.67 -2.16 39.09
N ASP A 320 8.04 -3.42 38.93
CA ASP A 320 9.41 -3.81 38.62
C ASP A 320 9.95 -2.97 37.47
N GLU A 321 11.22 -2.59 37.60
CA GLU A 321 11.93 -1.92 36.52
C GLU A 321 11.85 -2.80 35.27
N GLN A 322 11.47 -2.19 34.15
CA GLN A 322 11.40 -2.91 32.89
C GLN A 322 12.81 -3.38 32.52
N ASN A 323 12.96 -4.63 32.09
CA ASN A 323 14.24 -5.09 31.57
C ASN A 323 14.57 -4.33 30.27
N LYS A 324 15.76 -3.72 30.21
CA LYS A 324 16.16 -2.91 29.04
C LYS A 324 16.19 -3.72 27.75
N GLY A 325 16.71 -4.95 27.80
CA GLY A 325 16.79 -5.83 26.62
C GLY A 325 15.42 -6.21 26.08
N GLU A 326 14.48 -6.54 26.97
CA GLU A 326 13.09 -6.83 26.59
C GLU A 326 12.37 -5.60 26.05
N ASN A 327 12.59 -4.43 26.65
CA ASN A 327 12.04 -3.17 26.17
C ASN A 327 12.52 -2.84 24.75
N ASP A 328 13.84 -2.93 24.51
CA ASP A 328 14.44 -2.61 23.22
C ASP A 328 13.95 -3.58 22.14
N ARG A 329 13.82 -4.87 22.48
CA ARG A 329 13.22 -5.88 21.60
C ARG A 329 11.77 -5.55 21.27
N ALA A 330 10.93 -5.27 22.27
CA ALA A 330 9.53 -4.95 22.06
C ALA A 330 9.34 -3.69 21.20
N TYR A 331 10.21 -2.69 21.39
CA TYR A 331 10.24 -1.48 20.58
C TYR A 331 10.61 -1.80 19.11
N ALA A 332 11.68 -2.56 18.88
CA ALA A 332 12.13 -2.95 17.55
C ALA A 332 11.07 -3.77 16.79
N GLU A 333 10.46 -4.76 17.45
CA GLU A 333 9.40 -5.57 16.85
C GLU A 333 8.16 -4.73 16.52
N SER A 334 7.82 -3.71 17.33
CA SER A 334 6.76 -2.75 17.00
C SER A 334 7.08 -1.92 15.74
N GLN A 335 8.34 -1.51 15.55
CA GLN A 335 8.73 -0.78 14.34
C GLN A 335 8.62 -1.65 13.10
N GLU A 336 9.07 -2.90 13.20
CA GLU A 336 9.00 -3.86 12.10
C GLU A 336 7.56 -4.23 11.73
N GLN A 337 6.70 -4.44 12.73
CA GLN A 337 5.27 -4.64 12.51
C GLN A 337 4.66 -3.49 11.68
N ARG A 338 4.97 -2.23 12.07
CA ARG A 338 4.47 -1.04 11.36
C ARG A 338 5.01 -0.94 9.94
N ARG A 339 6.26 -1.39 9.68
CA ARG A 339 6.82 -1.45 8.32
C ARG A 339 6.00 -2.39 7.44
N LEU A 340 5.75 -3.61 7.91
CA LEU A 340 4.97 -4.62 7.19
C LEU A 340 3.52 -4.17 6.93
N GLU A 341 2.89 -3.54 7.94
CA GLU A 341 1.54 -2.97 7.82
C GLU A 341 1.47 -1.91 6.71
N ARG A 342 2.45 -0.97 6.67
CA ARG A 342 2.55 0.04 5.60
C ARG A 342 2.72 -0.60 4.23
N GLU A 343 3.57 -1.61 4.09
CA GLU A 343 3.81 -2.24 2.78
C GLU A 343 2.57 -2.94 2.21
N ILE A 344 1.73 -3.53 3.07
CA ILE A 344 0.42 -4.07 2.68
C ILE A 344 -0.49 -2.93 2.23
N ARG A 345 -0.59 -1.86 3.02
CA ARG A 345 -1.40 -0.67 2.73
C ARG A 345 -1.04 -0.08 1.35
N TYR A 346 0.25 0.18 1.11
CA TYR A 346 0.76 0.66 -0.19
C TYR A 346 0.41 -0.27 -1.35
N SER A 347 0.49 -1.59 -1.17
CA SER A 347 0.18 -2.53 -2.28
C SER A 347 -1.31 -2.53 -2.61
N LYS A 348 -2.17 -2.45 -1.59
CA LYS A 348 -3.63 -2.34 -1.77
C LYS A 348 -4.04 -1.04 -2.43
N GLN A 349 -3.43 0.08 -2.02
CA GLN A 349 -3.67 1.40 -2.61
C GLN A 349 -3.26 1.41 -4.09
N LYS A 350 -2.08 0.89 -4.40
CA LYS A 350 -1.61 0.73 -5.78
C LYS A 350 -2.53 -0.18 -6.61
N ALA A 351 -2.98 -1.30 -6.07
CA ALA A 351 -3.92 -2.18 -6.76
C ALA A 351 -5.24 -1.46 -7.07
N ALA A 352 -5.79 -0.67 -6.13
CA ALA A 352 -6.98 0.12 -6.37
C ALA A 352 -6.78 1.16 -7.49
N MET A 353 -5.60 1.82 -7.55
CA MET A 353 -5.26 2.73 -8.65
C MET A 353 -5.17 2.01 -10.00
N MET A 354 -4.52 0.83 -10.06
CA MET A 354 -4.40 0.08 -11.32
C MET A 354 -5.76 -0.37 -11.83
N GLU A 355 -6.62 -0.88 -10.94
CA GLU A 355 -7.99 -1.26 -11.29
C GLU A 355 -8.79 -0.04 -11.80
N ALA A 356 -8.68 1.10 -11.11
CA ALA A 356 -9.34 2.34 -11.50
C ALA A 356 -8.89 2.87 -12.86
N ALA A 357 -7.60 2.72 -13.18
CA ALA A 357 -7.03 3.09 -14.48
C ALA A 357 -7.30 2.05 -15.60
N GLY A 358 -8.06 0.98 -15.32
CA GLY A 358 -8.32 -0.09 -16.29
C GLY A 358 -7.13 -1.02 -16.55
N ASP A 359 -6.05 -0.92 -15.77
CA ASP A 359 -4.84 -1.71 -15.96
C ASP A 359 -4.92 -3.08 -15.27
N LYS A 360 -5.61 -4.01 -15.94
CA LYS A 360 -5.84 -5.37 -15.43
C LYS A 360 -4.55 -6.12 -15.09
N GLU A 361 -3.52 -6.03 -15.94
CA GLU A 361 -2.26 -6.74 -15.70
C GLU A 361 -1.53 -6.16 -14.48
N GLY A 362 -1.44 -4.82 -14.37
CA GLY A 362 -0.87 -4.16 -13.20
C GLY A 362 -1.63 -4.49 -11.92
N PHE A 363 -2.95 -4.55 -11.98
CA PHE A 363 -3.81 -4.97 -10.87
C PHE A 363 -3.52 -6.41 -10.42
N GLU A 364 -3.48 -7.37 -11.35
CA GLU A 364 -3.23 -8.76 -11.04
C GLU A 364 -1.83 -8.98 -10.42
N GLN A 365 -0.82 -8.26 -10.91
CA GLN A 365 0.54 -8.29 -10.36
C GLN A 365 0.58 -7.78 -8.90
N GLU A 366 -0.10 -6.67 -8.61
CA GLU A 366 -0.16 -6.13 -7.25
C GLU A 366 -1.01 -7.03 -6.32
N ALA A 367 -2.05 -7.70 -6.83
CA ALA A 367 -2.84 -8.66 -6.07
C ALA A 367 -2.00 -9.84 -5.53
N LEU A 368 -1.04 -10.35 -6.31
CA LEU A 368 -0.08 -11.35 -5.84
C LEU A 368 0.81 -10.82 -4.72
N LYS A 369 1.38 -9.61 -4.90
CA LYS A 369 2.25 -8.98 -3.89
C LYS A 369 1.52 -8.73 -2.58
N ILE A 370 0.24 -8.37 -2.63
CA ILE A 370 -0.60 -8.22 -1.44
C ILE A 370 -0.64 -9.53 -0.65
N LYS A 371 -0.88 -10.66 -1.31
CA LYS A 371 -0.91 -11.98 -0.66
C LYS A 371 0.44 -12.34 -0.03
N GLU A 372 1.53 -12.11 -0.74
CA GLU A 372 2.89 -12.37 -0.24
C GLU A 372 3.18 -11.55 1.02
N LYS A 373 2.91 -10.24 0.98
CA LYS A 373 3.12 -9.33 2.12
C LYS A 373 2.22 -9.65 3.30
N GLN A 374 0.96 -10.02 3.06
CA GLN A 374 0.05 -10.50 4.11
C GLN A 374 0.57 -11.79 4.77
N SER A 375 1.12 -12.72 3.98
CA SER A 375 1.75 -13.93 4.51
C SER A 375 2.97 -13.60 5.38
N ALA A 376 3.85 -12.70 4.92
CA ALA A 376 5.00 -12.24 5.69
C ALA A 376 4.59 -11.58 7.01
N TYR A 377 3.60 -10.69 6.98
CA TYR A 377 3.02 -10.06 8.18
C TYR A 377 2.45 -11.09 9.15
N ASN A 378 1.68 -12.05 8.64
CA ASN A 378 1.10 -13.12 9.45
C ASN A 378 2.19 -13.98 10.13
N ALA A 379 3.24 -14.33 9.39
CA ALA A 379 4.38 -15.08 9.92
C ALA A 379 5.14 -14.28 10.98
N PHE A 380 5.36 -12.98 10.75
CA PHE A 380 6.01 -12.09 11.71
C PHE A 380 5.23 -11.98 13.03
N CYS A 381 3.92 -11.72 12.97
CA CYS A 381 3.07 -11.65 14.16
C CYS A 381 3.02 -13.00 14.90
N LYS A 382 2.97 -14.13 14.17
CA LYS A 382 3.02 -15.46 14.78
C LYS A 382 4.36 -15.71 15.49
N LYS A 383 5.48 -15.34 14.87
CA LYS A 383 6.84 -15.52 15.41
C LYS A 383 7.07 -14.68 16.68
N THR A 384 6.55 -13.47 16.70
CA THR A 384 6.79 -12.49 17.79
C THR A 384 5.71 -12.52 18.87
N GLY A 385 4.57 -13.19 18.63
CA GLY A 385 3.41 -13.16 19.54
C GLY A 385 2.63 -11.85 19.52
N ARG A 386 2.98 -10.91 18.62
CA ARG A 386 2.35 -9.58 18.56
C ARG A 386 0.94 -9.64 17.99
N THR A 387 0.03 -8.89 18.61
CA THR A 387 -1.36 -8.75 18.15
C THR A 387 -1.42 -8.10 16.76
N LYS A 388 -2.17 -8.73 15.86
CA LYS A 388 -2.42 -8.19 14.52
C LYS A 388 -3.31 -6.96 14.61
N ARG A 389 -2.98 -5.93 13.84
CA ARG A 389 -3.71 -4.67 13.72
C ARG A 389 -4.27 -4.56 12.31
N LEU A 390 -5.37 -5.26 12.06
CA LEU A 390 -5.99 -5.34 10.73
C LEU A 390 -6.51 -3.98 10.27
N ASP A 391 -6.97 -3.15 11.21
CA ASP A 391 -7.30 -1.72 11.07
C ASP A 391 -6.26 -0.98 10.24
N ARG A 392 -4.97 -1.17 10.55
CA ARG A 392 -3.86 -0.45 9.91
C ARG A 392 -3.53 -0.87 8.48
N THR A 393 -4.17 -1.93 8.00
CA THR A 393 -3.96 -2.44 6.63
C THR A 393 -5.17 -2.23 5.72
N GLN A 394 -6.24 -1.61 6.22
CA GLN A 394 -7.42 -1.31 5.42
C GLN A 394 -7.13 -0.14 4.46
N ILE A 395 -7.76 -0.17 3.28
CA ILE A 395 -7.71 0.90 2.28
C ILE A 395 -9.16 1.14 1.83
N PHE A 396 -9.62 2.39 1.85
CA PHE A 396 -11.03 2.71 1.67
C PHE A 396 -11.58 2.22 0.33
N GLU A 397 -10.97 2.64 -0.77
CA GLU A 397 -11.41 2.29 -2.12
C GLU A 397 -11.15 0.82 -2.47
N TYR A 398 -10.09 0.22 -1.92
CA TYR A 398 -9.77 -1.19 -2.13
C TYR A 398 -10.83 -2.10 -1.47
N ASN A 399 -11.33 -1.69 -0.31
CA ASN A 399 -12.30 -2.48 0.44
C ASN A 399 -13.72 -2.39 -0.17
N LYS A 400 -14.00 -1.41 -1.05
CA LYS A 400 -15.25 -1.28 -1.83
C LYS A 400 -15.30 -2.23 -3.05
N GLY A 401 -14.99 -3.51 -2.84
CA GLY A 401 -15.14 -4.58 -3.86
C GLY A 401 -13.88 -4.91 -4.68
N VAL A 402 -12.84 -4.07 -4.68
CA VAL A 402 -11.55 -4.39 -5.33
C VAL A 402 -10.87 -5.58 -4.66
N SER A 403 -11.03 -5.73 -3.34
CA SER A 403 -10.54 -6.88 -2.57
C SER A 403 -11.07 -8.23 -3.10
N GLY A 404 -12.35 -8.30 -3.49
CA GLY A 404 -12.95 -9.48 -4.08
C GLY A 404 -12.32 -9.84 -5.43
N LYS A 405 -12.11 -8.82 -6.29
CA LYS A 405 -11.42 -8.98 -7.58
C LYS A 405 -9.97 -9.45 -7.40
N ALA A 406 -9.26 -8.92 -6.41
CA ALA A 406 -7.88 -9.29 -6.12
C ALA A 406 -7.79 -10.76 -5.68
N ASN A 407 -8.69 -11.20 -4.79
CA ASN A 407 -8.78 -12.60 -4.37
C ASN A 407 -9.08 -13.54 -5.55
N ALA A 408 -9.99 -13.14 -6.44
CA ALA A 408 -10.30 -13.91 -7.64
C ALA A 408 -9.10 -14.02 -8.59
N ALA A 409 -8.39 -12.92 -8.83
CA ALA A 409 -7.17 -12.88 -9.64
C ALA A 409 -6.09 -13.83 -9.08
N VAL A 410 -5.82 -13.72 -7.77
CA VAL A 410 -4.89 -14.60 -7.05
C VAL A 410 -5.29 -16.07 -7.18
N LYS A 411 -6.57 -16.40 -6.99
CA LYS A 411 -7.09 -17.77 -7.10
C LYS A 411 -6.89 -18.32 -8.51
N LYS A 412 -7.23 -17.52 -9.54
CA LYS A 412 -7.05 -17.87 -10.96
C LYS A 412 -5.59 -18.15 -11.28
N GLN A 413 -4.67 -17.25 -10.89
CA GLN A 413 -3.25 -17.43 -11.16
C GLN A 413 -2.64 -18.60 -10.37
N THR A 414 -3.05 -18.79 -9.12
CA THR A 414 -2.62 -19.96 -8.32
C THR A 414 -3.09 -21.27 -8.96
N ALA A 415 -4.32 -21.32 -9.46
CA ALA A 415 -4.87 -22.48 -10.17
C ALA A 415 -4.13 -22.75 -11.49
N ALA A 416 -3.88 -21.70 -12.29
CA ALA A 416 -3.11 -21.80 -13.52
C ALA A 416 -1.67 -22.29 -13.25
N GLY A 417 -1.01 -21.79 -12.20
CA GLY A 417 0.30 -22.24 -11.77
C GLY A 417 0.31 -23.72 -11.37
N LYS A 418 -0.66 -24.16 -10.57
CA LYS A 418 -0.83 -25.58 -10.21
C LYS A 418 -1.09 -26.47 -11.42
N ALA A 419 -1.94 -26.02 -12.35
CA ALA A 419 -2.24 -26.75 -13.58
C ALA A 419 -0.99 -26.89 -14.47
N LYS A 420 -0.20 -25.82 -14.60
CA LYS A 420 1.08 -25.83 -15.31
C LYS A 420 2.07 -26.81 -14.67
N VAL A 421 2.25 -26.76 -13.34
CA VAL A 421 3.14 -27.67 -12.62
C VAL A 421 2.68 -29.12 -12.81
N ASN A 422 1.40 -29.42 -12.58
CA ASN A 422 0.84 -30.75 -12.78
C ASN A 422 1.01 -31.26 -14.23
N TYR A 423 0.78 -30.39 -15.22
CA TYR A 423 1.00 -30.74 -16.61
C TYR A 423 2.46 -31.11 -16.87
N ILE A 424 3.40 -30.28 -16.43
CA ILE A 424 4.84 -30.49 -16.67
C ILE A 424 5.35 -31.74 -15.93
N SER A 425 4.96 -31.93 -14.66
CA SER A 425 5.51 -33.00 -13.81
C SER A 425 4.82 -34.35 -14.00
N ASN A 426 3.51 -34.37 -14.24
CA ASN A 426 2.72 -35.60 -14.17
C ASN A 426 2.14 -36.01 -15.52
N ILE A 427 1.68 -35.05 -16.34
CA ILE A 427 1.02 -35.35 -17.62
C ILE A 427 2.05 -35.49 -18.75
N LYS A 428 2.89 -34.48 -18.98
CA LYS A 428 3.85 -34.44 -20.09
C LYS A 428 4.75 -35.68 -20.18
N PRO A 429 5.24 -36.29 -19.08
CA PRO A 429 6.06 -37.50 -19.16
C PRO A 429 5.31 -38.74 -19.69
N THR A 430 3.98 -38.77 -19.57
CA THR A 430 3.11 -39.87 -20.01
C THR A 430 2.63 -39.75 -21.46
N LEU A 431 2.85 -38.60 -22.09
CA LEU A 431 2.43 -38.32 -23.47
C LEU A 431 3.31 -39.07 -24.49
N PRO A 432 2.79 -39.32 -25.71
CA PRO A 432 3.60 -39.86 -26.79
C PRO A 432 4.83 -38.97 -27.07
N LYS A 433 5.91 -39.60 -27.52
CA LYS A 433 7.17 -38.90 -27.79
C LYS A 433 6.97 -37.69 -28.71
N ASN A 434 6.31 -37.91 -29.83
CA ASN A 434 5.91 -36.92 -30.82
C ASN A 434 4.74 -37.47 -31.67
N ASN A 435 4.35 -36.73 -32.70
CA ASN A 435 3.34 -37.09 -33.70
C ASN A 435 1.94 -37.36 -33.10
N ALA A 436 1.55 -36.65 -32.02
CA ALA A 436 0.18 -36.71 -31.52
C ALA A 436 -0.78 -36.09 -32.55
N LYS A 437 -1.83 -36.83 -32.93
CA LYS A 437 -2.77 -36.42 -33.99
C LYS A 437 -3.59 -35.19 -33.58
N LEU A 438 -3.80 -34.28 -34.51
CA LEU A 438 -4.74 -33.16 -34.44
C LEU A 438 -5.79 -33.29 -35.56
N ALA A 439 -6.84 -32.48 -35.49
CA ALA A 439 -7.80 -32.37 -36.56
C ALA A 439 -7.15 -31.76 -37.81
N ASP A 440 -7.61 -32.21 -38.98
CA ASP A 440 -7.25 -31.60 -40.26
C ASP A 440 -7.68 -30.12 -40.29
N THR A 441 -6.97 -29.32 -41.06
CA THR A 441 -7.12 -27.85 -41.06
C THR A 441 -6.83 -27.28 -42.45
N VAL A 442 -6.98 -25.97 -42.62
CA VAL A 442 -6.63 -25.28 -43.87
C VAL A 442 -5.38 -24.43 -43.67
N LEU A 443 -4.59 -24.27 -44.73
CA LEU A 443 -3.43 -23.39 -44.72
C LEU A 443 -3.89 -21.93 -44.60
N GLN A 444 -3.50 -21.22 -43.55
CA GLN A 444 -4.00 -19.85 -43.34
C GLN A 444 -3.30 -18.80 -44.19
N ASN A 445 -1.99 -18.98 -44.39
CA ASN A 445 -1.15 -18.06 -45.15
C ASN A 445 -0.45 -18.84 -46.26
N GLY A 446 -0.49 -18.31 -47.48
CA GLY A 446 0.16 -18.94 -48.62
C GLY A 446 1.68 -19.08 -48.43
N ILE A 447 2.27 -20.12 -49.02
CA ILE A 447 3.68 -20.44 -48.87
C ILE A 447 4.33 -20.51 -50.25
N ASN A 448 5.41 -19.76 -50.44
CA ASN A 448 6.23 -19.88 -51.63
C ASN A 448 7.03 -21.19 -51.58
N VAL A 449 7.03 -21.90 -52.69
CA VAL A 449 7.77 -23.15 -52.92
C VAL A 449 8.90 -22.81 -53.87
N ASP A 450 10.13 -22.99 -53.41
CA ASP A 450 11.32 -22.92 -54.25
C ASP A 450 12.18 -24.15 -53.94
N ILE A 451 12.09 -25.16 -54.82
CA ILE A 451 12.76 -26.45 -54.64
C ILE A 451 13.36 -26.94 -55.96
N THR A 452 14.39 -27.78 -55.89
CA THR A 452 14.84 -28.56 -57.06
C THR A 452 14.21 -29.94 -57.02
N THR A 453 13.48 -30.31 -58.07
CA THR A 453 12.87 -31.63 -58.24
C THR A 453 13.93 -32.73 -58.34
N LYS A 454 13.54 -34.00 -58.17
CA LYS A 454 14.47 -35.14 -58.29
C LYS A 454 15.11 -35.28 -59.68
N LYS A 455 14.46 -34.70 -60.70
CA LYS A 455 14.95 -34.63 -62.09
C LYS A 455 15.86 -33.43 -62.35
N GLY A 456 16.21 -32.64 -61.32
CA GLY A 456 17.12 -31.50 -61.43
C GLY A 456 16.46 -30.19 -61.88
N HIS A 457 15.14 -30.17 -62.11
CA HIS A 457 14.44 -28.96 -62.53
C HIS A 457 14.06 -28.08 -61.32
N PRO A 458 14.28 -26.76 -61.36
CA PRO A 458 13.76 -25.84 -60.36
C PRO A 458 12.23 -25.75 -60.46
N LEU A 459 11.56 -25.86 -59.31
CA LEU A 459 10.12 -25.64 -59.15
C LEU A 459 9.92 -24.43 -58.26
N GLN A 460 9.61 -23.30 -58.90
CA GLN A 460 9.15 -22.09 -58.24
C GLN A 460 7.63 -22.01 -58.38
N SER A 461 6.91 -22.12 -57.27
CA SER A 461 5.45 -22.05 -57.24
C SER A 461 4.95 -21.48 -55.91
N MET A 462 3.64 -21.34 -55.76
CA MET A 462 3.02 -20.86 -54.52
C MET A 462 1.89 -21.82 -54.14
N ILE A 463 1.88 -22.26 -52.87
CA ILE A 463 0.73 -22.93 -52.27
C ILE A 463 -0.19 -21.82 -51.75
N PRO A 464 -1.41 -21.65 -52.28
CA PRO A 464 -2.32 -20.61 -51.81
C PRO A 464 -2.85 -20.92 -50.41
N SER A 465 -3.32 -19.90 -49.69
CA SER A 465 -4.09 -20.11 -48.47
C SER A 465 -5.46 -20.76 -48.79
N GLY A 466 -6.09 -21.37 -47.78
CA GLY A 466 -7.35 -22.09 -47.90
C GLY A 466 -7.23 -23.54 -48.36
N VAL A 467 -6.01 -24.01 -48.66
CA VAL A 467 -5.77 -25.41 -49.07
C VAL A 467 -5.82 -26.34 -47.86
N ASP A 468 -6.47 -27.50 -48.02
CA ASP A 468 -6.57 -28.51 -46.98
C ASP A 468 -5.20 -29.11 -46.60
N ILE A 469 -4.97 -29.18 -45.30
CA ILE A 469 -3.84 -29.84 -44.65
C ILE A 469 -4.38 -31.04 -43.88
N THR A 470 -3.93 -32.22 -44.29
CA THR A 470 -4.31 -33.51 -43.70
C THR A 470 -3.16 -34.11 -42.89
N ASP A 471 -3.42 -35.16 -42.11
CA ASP A 471 -2.40 -35.83 -41.27
C ASP A 471 -1.70 -34.87 -40.30
N VAL A 472 -2.48 -33.93 -39.76
CA VAL A 472 -1.99 -32.90 -38.85
C VAL A 472 -1.55 -33.55 -37.54
N ARG A 473 -0.35 -33.21 -37.08
CA ARG A 473 0.27 -33.78 -35.89
C ARG A 473 1.17 -32.81 -35.15
N ILE A 474 1.18 -32.92 -33.82
CA ILE A 474 2.07 -32.19 -32.94
C ILE A 474 3.44 -32.86 -33.01
N ILE A 475 4.45 -32.12 -33.45
CA ILE A 475 5.83 -32.58 -33.57
C ILE A 475 6.57 -32.38 -32.24
N ALA A 476 6.38 -31.23 -31.60
CA ALA A 476 7.03 -30.89 -30.34
C ALA A 476 6.19 -29.86 -29.56
N GLY A 477 6.32 -29.83 -28.23
CA GLY A 477 5.64 -28.87 -27.36
C GLY A 477 4.46 -29.47 -26.61
N TYR A 478 3.43 -28.67 -26.37
CA TYR A 478 2.24 -29.11 -25.64
C TYR A 478 1.51 -30.27 -26.34
N GLY A 479 1.08 -31.31 -25.62
CA GLY A 479 0.44 -32.49 -26.18
C GLY A 479 1.40 -33.65 -26.54
N VAL A 480 2.72 -33.43 -26.49
CA VAL A 480 3.74 -34.48 -26.66
C VAL A 480 4.86 -34.34 -25.63
N LYS A 481 5.73 -35.36 -25.53
CA LYS A 481 6.89 -35.35 -24.64
C LYS A 481 8.03 -34.48 -25.18
N ASP A 482 8.27 -34.50 -26.50
CA ASP A 482 9.36 -33.76 -27.15
C ASP A 482 9.21 -32.24 -26.93
N GLU A 483 10.29 -31.58 -26.52
CA GLU A 483 10.24 -30.18 -26.14
C GLU A 483 10.30 -29.23 -27.34
N PHE A 484 9.41 -28.24 -27.33
CA PHE A 484 9.52 -27.11 -28.24
C PHE A 484 10.48 -26.06 -27.67
N ARG A 485 11.77 -26.17 -27.98
CA ARG A 485 12.83 -25.28 -27.45
C ARG A 485 12.60 -23.80 -27.73
N ASN A 486 11.97 -23.46 -28.87
CA ASN A 486 11.69 -22.07 -29.22
C ASN A 486 10.40 -21.53 -28.59
N ALA A 487 9.67 -22.32 -27.80
CA ALA A 487 8.44 -21.87 -27.15
C ALA A 487 8.57 -20.53 -26.39
N PRO A 488 9.67 -20.23 -25.66
CA PRO A 488 9.85 -18.93 -25.02
C PRO A 488 9.93 -17.77 -26.03
N LYS A 489 10.53 -17.99 -27.21
CA LYS A 489 10.57 -16.99 -28.29
C LYS A 489 9.14 -16.68 -28.75
N PHE A 490 8.35 -17.70 -29.04
CA PHE A 490 6.97 -17.53 -29.51
C PHE A 490 6.07 -16.90 -28.44
N ALA A 491 6.20 -17.31 -27.18
CA ALA A 491 5.49 -16.68 -26.07
C ALA A 491 5.82 -15.19 -25.92
N LYS A 492 7.08 -14.81 -26.13
CA LYS A 492 7.50 -13.40 -26.11
C LYS A 492 6.91 -12.62 -27.29
N GLN A 493 6.93 -13.21 -28.49
CA GLN A 493 6.54 -12.59 -29.75
C GLN A 493 5.02 -12.46 -29.92
N PHE A 494 4.27 -13.52 -29.60
CA PHE A 494 2.83 -13.64 -29.85
C PHE A 494 1.98 -13.71 -28.57
N GLY A 495 2.61 -13.76 -27.38
CA GLY A 495 1.91 -13.84 -26.10
C GLY A 495 1.65 -15.28 -25.62
N ASN A 496 0.83 -15.40 -24.57
CA ASN A 496 0.47 -16.65 -23.90
C ASN A 496 1.62 -17.41 -23.21
N ASP A 497 1.27 -18.51 -22.53
CA ASP A 497 2.20 -19.32 -21.75
C ASP A 497 3.12 -20.19 -22.63
N ALA A 498 4.44 -20.05 -22.49
CA ALA A 498 5.43 -20.82 -23.26
C ALA A 498 5.18 -22.34 -23.26
N TYR A 499 4.80 -22.94 -22.13
CA TYR A 499 4.63 -24.41 -22.04
C TYR A 499 3.48 -24.96 -22.91
N LYS A 500 2.58 -24.10 -23.39
CA LYS A 500 1.43 -24.46 -24.23
C LYS A 500 1.68 -24.26 -25.73
N TRP A 501 2.82 -23.72 -26.13
CA TRP A 501 3.17 -23.60 -27.54
C TRP A 501 3.51 -24.96 -28.16
N GLN A 502 3.13 -25.11 -29.43
CA GLN A 502 3.27 -26.33 -30.21
C GLN A 502 3.97 -26.04 -31.54
N LYS A 503 4.85 -26.96 -31.95
CA LYS A 503 5.26 -27.10 -33.33
C LYS A 503 4.38 -28.18 -33.96
N VAL A 504 3.67 -27.83 -35.01
CA VAL A 504 2.73 -28.71 -35.70
C VAL A 504 3.22 -28.94 -37.13
N GLY A 505 2.94 -30.12 -37.67
CA GLY A 505 3.14 -30.40 -39.09
C GLY A 505 1.94 -31.13 -39.68
N GLY A 506 1.77 -30.98 -40.98
CA GLY A 506 0.71 -31.62 -41.74
C GLY A 506 1.08 -31.71 -43.22
N LEU A 507 0.28 -32.47 -43.97
CA LEU A 507 0.55 -32.82 -45.34
C LEU A 507 -0.49 -32.20 -46.27
N ILE A 508 -0.02 -31.51 -47.30
CA ILE A 508 -0.83 -31.13 -48.45
C ILE A 508 -0.53 -32.14 -49.55
N LYS A 509 -1.55 -32.85 -50.02
CA LYS A 509 -1.42 -33.91 -51.03
C LYS A 509 -2.06 -33.43 -52.33
N THR A 510 -1.27 -33.33 -53.39
CA THR A 510 -1.74 -33.09 -54.77
C THR A 510 -1.55 -34.36 -55.59
N ASP A 511 -1.94 -34.36 -56.86
CA ASP A 511 -1.78 -35.53 -57.74
C ASP A 511 -0.31 -35.95 -57.89
N ASN A 512 0.60 -34.97 -57.95
CA ASN A 512 2.01 -35.20 -58.25
C ASN A 512 2.93 -35.03 -57.04
N PHE A 513 2.51 -34.31 -55.99
CA PHE A 513 3.39 -33.95 -54.87
C PHE A 513 2.72 -34.12 -53.51
N VAL A 514 3.54 -34.34 -52.49
CA VAL A 514 3.17 -34.25 -51.08
C VAL A 514 4.06 -33.22 -50.41
N TYR A 515 3.47 -32.14 -49.93
CA TYR A 515 4.16 -31.06 -49.24
C TYR A 515 4.02 -31.24 -47.73
N ASP A 516 5.15 -31.34 -47.02
CA ASP A 516 5.19 -31.36 -45.55
C ASP A 516 5.32 -29.92 -45.04
N ILE A 517 4.23 -29.40 -44.48
CA ILE A 517 4.13 -28.03 -43.99
C ILE A 517 4.24 -28.05 -42.47
N HIS A 518 5.13 -27.25 -41.90
CA HIS A 518 5.23 -27.06 -40.45
C HIS A 518 4.84 -25.63 -40.10
N TRP A 519 4.17 -25.46 -38.97
CA TRP A 519 3.86 -24.16 -38.40
C TRP A 519 3.94 -24.22 -36.88
N TYR A 520 3.77 -23.06 -36.26
CA TYR A 520 3.71 -22.93 -34.82
C TYR A 520 2.34 -22.38 -34.42
N GLN A 521 1.79 -22.91 -33.34
CA GLN A 521 0.50 -22.46 -32.81
C GLN A 521 0.49 -22.57 -31.31
N TYR A 522 -0.41 -21.87 -30.65
CA TYR A 522 -0.62 -22.03 -29.23
C TYR A 522 -1.78 -23.01 -29.01
N ALA A 523 -1.63 -23.92 -28.05
CA ALA A 523 -2.62 -24.98 -27.85
C ALA A 523 -4.01 -24.41 -27.54
N GLY A 524 -4.96 -24.63 -28.45
CA GLY A 524 -6.35 -24.20 -28.34
C GLY A 524 -6.70 -22.93 -29.12
N ASP A 525 -5.72 -22.23 -29.71
CA ASP A 525 -6.00 -21.33 -30.83
C ASP A 525 -5.72 -22.06 -32.15
N ASN A 526 -6.59 -21.83 -33.12
CA ASN A 526 -6.44 -22.41 -34.45
C ASN A 526 -5.58 -21.50 -35.34
N ILE A 527 -4.66 -20.70 -34.78
CA ILE A 527 -3.91 -19.69 -35.53
C ILE A 527 -2.53 -20.25 -35.93
N GLN A 528 -2.20 -20.18 -37.21
CA GLN A 528 -0.92 -20.66 -37.74
C GLN A 528 0.11 -19.51 -37.81
N HIS A 529 1.13 -19.58 -36.98
CA HIS A 529 2.27 -18.66 -36.96
C HIS A 529 3.48 -19.24 -37.68
N GLU A 530 4.14 -18.40 -38.49
CA GLU A 530 5.38 -18.73 -39.21
C GLU A 530 5.31 -20.08 -39.97
N SER A 531 4.24 -20.29 -40.75
CA SER A 531 4.07 -21.49 -41.59
C SER A 531 5.17 -21.59 -42.64
N VAL A 532 5.79 -22.77 -42.76
CA VAL A 532 6.92 -23.01 -43.66
C VAL A 532 6.83 -24.38 -44.31
N LEU A 533 7.26 -24.44 -45.57
CA LEU A 533 7.50 -25.70 -46.27
C LEU A 533 8.76 -26.36 -45.70
N LYS A 534 8.64 -27.62 -45.28
CA LYS A 534 9.80 -28.40 -44.77
C LYS A 534 10.33 -29.43 -45.73
N ASN A 535 9.46 -30.06 -46.50
CA ASN A 535 9.87 -31.07 -47.46
C ASN A 535 8.83 -31.21 -48.57
N VAL A 536 9.27 -31.65 -49.74
CA VAL A 536 8.38 -32.02 -50.85
C VAL A 536 8.77 -33.40 -51.34
N LYS A 537 7.78 -34.28 -51.44
CA LYS A 537 7.94 -35.62 -52.01
C LYS A 537 7.14 -35.69 -53.30
N GLU A 538 7.83 -35.92 -54.40
CA GLU A 538 7.21 -36.30 -55.66
C GLU A 538 6.60 -37.70 -55.52
N LYS A 539 5.32 -37.82 -55.86
CA LYS A 539 4.62 -39.12 -55.94
C LYS A 539 5.18 -39.87 -57.16
N LYS A 540 5.42 -41.16 -56.99
CA LYS A 540 5.93 -42.01 -58.07
C LYS A 540 4.86 -42.27 -59.11
#